data_AF-A0A2H0RI44-F1
#
_entry.id   AF-A0A2H0RI44-F1
#
_cell.length_a   1.000
_cell.length_b   1.000
_cell.length_c   1.000
_cell.angle_alpha   90.00
_cell.angle_beta   90.00
_cell.angle_gamma   90.00
#
_symmetry.space_group_name_H-M   'P 1'
#
loop_
_entity.id
_entity.type
_entity.pdbx_description
1 polymer ?
#
loop_
_entity_poly.entity_id
_entity_poly.type
_entity_poly.pdbx_seq_one_letter_code
_entity_poly.pdbx_strand_id
1 'polypeptide(L)'
;MNPKEIIGLLKRVNQEDARLIERAFAFAKQAHEGQARLSGEPYLIHPFNVALNLAELQMDAVTIAAGLLHDTIEDTATTAKKLEENFGAEIAFLVEGVTKLGKLKYRGGQRHAESLRKLFVAMAEDMRVIVIRLADRLHNVRTLQHLPKEKQIRVALETLEIYAPLANRLGIWRLKGMLEDASFPYVYPEEYKKVVALRKTKGKETTKRLEKIYRALERELAARKIKTHSIDYRVKYLYSLYTKLLRKGMDIEEIYDISALRVIVETTDECYQVLGVIHNLWRPVPDRLKDYIANPKPNGYQSIHTSIFTGDGQAVEIQIRTSQMQHEAELGIASHFVYDEIAKKQSSPKLAKNIAWVKELLAWRQDRGQGKKFINDLKGKLAKDNIFVFTPKGEVVELPAGSSPIDFAYAIHSDIGNHASGVKINQKMSPLSSRLKSDDIVEIIVNKKSHPTVKWLNYARTTVAKRHIKNFLLEQEGEVGATSETKN
;
A
#
# COMPACT_ATOMS: atom_id res chain seq x y z
N MET A 1 12.15 -14.82 24.86
CA MET A 1 12.76 -14.09 23.73
C MET A 1 14.05 -14.79 23.36
N ASN A 2 13.99 -15.61 22.30
CA ASN A 2 15.15 -16.29 21.75
C ASN A 2 15.36 -15.81 20.29
N PRO A 3 16.54 -15.34 19.88
CA PRO A 3 16.79 -14.92 18.49
C PRO A 3 16.54 -16.04 17.47
N LYS A 4 16.59 -17.32 17.87
CA LYS A 4 16.21 -18.46 17.03
C LYS A 4 14.75 -18.42 16.59
N GLU A 5 13.85 -17.79 17.35
CA GLU A 5 12.46 -17.58 16.93
C GLU A 5 12.38 -16.66 15.71
N ILE A 6 13.20 -15.61 15.67
CA ILE A 6 13.29 -14.68 14.52
C ILE A 6 13.87 -15.42 13.32
N ILE A 7 14.99 -16.13 13.51
CA ILE A 7 15.69 -16.86 12.45
C ILE A 7 14.81 -17.97 11.87
N GLY A 8 14.05 -18.67 12.72
CA GLY A 8 13.15 -19.75 12.30
C GLY A 8 11.97 -19.31 11.42
N LEU A 9 11.66 -18.02 11.38
CA LEU A 9 10.63 -17.48 10.47
C LEU A 9 11.17 -17.26 9.04
N LEU A 10 12.49 -17.20 8.85
CA LEU A 10 13.11 -16.96 7.55
C LEU A 10 13.11 -18.25 6.72
N LYS A 11 12.62 -18.17 5.47
CA LYS A 11 12.63 -19.30 4.54
C LYS A 11 14.05 -19.71 4.14
N ARG A 12 14.97 -18.74 4.09
CA ARG A 12 16.39 -18.93 3.76
C ARG A 12 17.20 -17.98 4.61
N VAL A 13 18.21 -18.51 5.28
CA VAL A 13 19.14 -17.73 6.11
C VAL A 13 20.47 -18.48 6.14
N ASN A 14 21.55 -17.78 5.81
CA ASN A 14 22.89 -18.38 5.90
C ASN A 14 23.42 -18.26 7.35
N GLN A 15 24.56 -18.89 7.64
CA GLN A 15 25.12 -18.85 9.00
C GLN A 15 25.62 -17.45 9.41
N GLU A 16 26.06 -16.63 8.46
CA GLU A 16 26.55 -15.28 8.74
C GLU A 16 25.39 -14.35 9.13
N ASP A 17 24.29 -14.43 8.38
CA ASP A 17 23.04 -13.72 8.64
C ASP A 17 22.44 -14.09 10.00
N ALA A 18 22.41 -15.39 10.31
CA ALA A 18 21.94 -15.88 11.59
C ALA A 18 22.79 -15.31 12.74
N ARG A 19 24.13 -15.32 12.59
CA ARG A 19 25.06 -14.73 13.57
C ARG A 19 24.88 -13.22 13.69
N LEU A 20 24.59 -12.51 12.60
CA LEU A 20 24.33 -11.08 12.61
C LEU A 20 23.09 -10.76 13.46
N ILE A 21 22.00 -11.48 13.25
CA ILE A 21 20.74 -11.33 14.02
C ILE A 21 20.99 -11.65 15.51
N GLU A 22 21.71 -12.73 15.82
CA GLU A 22 22.06 -13.11 17.20
C GLU A 22 22.91 -12.03 17.89
N ARG A 23 23.93 -11.49 17.20
CA ARG A 23 24.77 -10.40 17.71
C ARG A 23 23.97 -9.12 17.94
N ALA A 24 23.09 -8.75 17.02
CA ALA A 24 22.22 -7.58 17.16
C ALA A 24 21.26 -7.74 18.35
N PHE A 25 20.70 -8.94 18.54
CA PHE A 25 19.84 -9.25 19.69
C PHE A 25 20.60 -9.13 21.02
N ALA A 26 21.81 -9.70 21.09
CA ALA A 26 22.65 -9.62 22.28
C ALA A 26 23.01 -8.17 22.63
N PHE A 27 23.36 -7.36 21.62
CA PHE A 27 23.65 -5.94 21.80
C PHE A 27 22.42 -5.16 22.27
N ALA A 28 21.26 -5.37 21.64
CA ALA A 28 20.01 -4.70 22.04
C ALA A 28 19.63 -5.07 23.48
N LYS A 29 19.81 -6.33 23.88
CA LYS A 29 19.57 -6.80 25.25
C LYS A 29 20.46 -6.07 26.25
N GLN A 30 21.75 -5.91 25.95
CA GLN A 30 22.68 -5.19 26.81
C GLN A 30 22.37 -3.69 26.84
N ALA A 31 22.06 -3.08 25.70
CA ALA A 31 21.80 -1.64 25.60
C ALA A 31 20.57 -1.22 26.42
N HIS A 32 19.53 -2.06 26.45
CA HIS A 32 18.28 -1.82 27.18
C HIS A 32 18.22 -2.52 28.54
N GLU A 33 19.36 -2.95 29.09
CA GLU A 33 19.41 -3.59 30.41
C GLU A 33 18.89 -2.65 31.51
N GLY A 34 18.00 -3.16 32.37
CA GLY A 34 17.35 -2.38 33.42
C GLY A 34 16.26 -1.41 32.95
N GLN A 35 15.99 -1.32 31.64
CA GLN A 35 14.93 -0.47 31.09
C GLN A 35 13.58 -1.21 31.02
N ALA A 36 12.50 -0.55 31.45
CA ALA A 36 11.14 -1.06 31.37
C ALA A 36 10.25 -0.16 30.50
N ARG A 37 9.23 -0.75 29.85
CA ARG A 37 8.16 0.01 29.17
C ARG A 37 7.16 0.55 30.20
N LEU A 38 6.23 1.39 29.73
CA LEU A 38 5.08 1.86 30.53
C LEU A 38 4.18 0.72 31.04
N SER A 39 4.19 -0.44 30.39
CA SER A 39 3.49 -1.65 30.86
C SER A 39 4.17 -2.32 32.06
N GLY A 40 5.40 -1.94 32.39
CA GLY A 40 6.25 -2.61 33.38
C GLY A 40 7.09 -3.75 32.81
N GLU A 41 6.88 -4.13 31.56
CA GLU A 41 7.64 -5.20 30.90
C GLU A 41 9.04 -4.74 30.45
N PRO A 42 10.02 -5.66 30.30
CA PRO A 42 11.35 -5.34 29.77
C PRO A 42 11.29 -4.63 28.40
N TYR A 43 12.07 -3.56 28.23
CA TYR A 43 12.05 -2.76 27.00
C TYR A 43 12.38 -3.59 25.75
N LEU A 44 13.29 -4.57 25.88
CA LEU A 44 13.72 -5.48 24.82
C LEU A 44 12.56 -6.20 24.09
N ILE A 45 11.41 -6.39 24.75
CA ILE A 45 10.22 -6.99 24.12
C ILE A 45 9.81 -6.21 22.86
N HIS A 46 9.94 -4.89 22.87
CA HIS A 46 9.56 -4.09 21.71
C HIS A 46 10.46 -4.31 20.50
N PRO A 47 11.78 -4.09 20.55
CA PRO A 47 12.66 -4.37 19.42
C PRO A 47 12.61 -5.83 18.95
N PHE A 48 12.44 -6.79 19.89
CA PHE A 48 12.27 -8.20 19.54
C PHE A 48 11.01 -8.44 18.68
N ASN A 49 9.87 -7.86 19.05
CA ASN A 49 8.65 -7.98 18.24
C ASN A 49 8.73 -7.23 16.91
N VAL A 50 9.47 -6.11 16.84
CA VAL A 50 9.74 -5.42 15.56
C VAL A 50 10.53 -6.34 14.64
N ALA A 51 11.56 -7.00 15.16
CA ALA A 51 12.36 -7.98 14.40
C ALA A 51 11.54 -9.19 13.94
N LEU A 52 10.63 -9.70 14.79
CA LEU A 52 9.68 -10.75 14.38
C LEU A 52 8.78 -10.29 13.22
N ASN A 53 8.21 -9.09 13.30
CA ASN A 53 7.40 -8.55 12.20
C ASN A 53 8.21 -8.41 10.90
N LEU A 54 9.49 -8.01 10.98
CA LEU A 54 10.38 -7.92 9.82
C LEU A 54 10.74 -9.30 9.25
N ALA A 55 10.97 -10.30 10.10
CA ALA A 55 11.22 -11.67 9.69
C ALA A 55 9.97 -12.31 9.05
N GLU A 56 8.77 -12.04 9.55
CA GLU A 56 7.52 -12.44 8.89
C GLU A 56 7.37 -11.84 7.49
N LEU A 57 7.92 -10.65 7.27
CA LEU A 57 7.99 -9.99 5.96
C LEU A 57 9.16 -10.49 5.11
N GLN A 58 9.93 -11.47 5.59
CA GLN A 58 11.11 -12.04 4.94
C GLN A 58 12.15 -10.98 4.59
N MET A 59 12.34 -9.97 5.45
CA MET A 59 13.39 -8.97 5.23
C MET A 59 14.79 -9.58 5.39
N ASP A 60 15.77 -8.95 4.77
CA ASP A 60 17.20 -9.27 4.87
C ASP A 60 17.70 -9.14 6.32
N ALA A 61 18.76 -9.89 6.64
CA ALA A 61 19.33 -9.94 7.99
C ALA A 61 19.79 -8.56 8.49
N VAL A 62 20.26 -7.70 7.59
CA VAL A 62 20.64 -6.30 7.87
C VAL A 62 19.44 -5.49 8.35
N THR A 63 18.29 -5.56 7.65
CA THR A 63 17.05 -4.88 8.09
C THR A 63 16.56 -5.43 9.44
N ILE A 64 16.59 -6.75 9.63
CA ILE A 64 16.15 -7.38 10.89
C ILE A 64 17.05 -6.94 12.05
N ALA A 65 18.37 -6.94 11.85
CA ALA A 65 19.33 -6.42 12.81
C ALA A 65 19.09 -4.94 13.13
N ALA A 66 18.87 -4.10 12.11
CA ALA A 66 18.51 -2.70 12.31
C ALA A 66 17.19 -2.55 13.09
N GLY A 67 16.20 -3.41 12.86
CA GLY A 67 14.96 -3.45 13.64
C GLY A 67 15.17 -3.81 15.12
N LEU A 68 16.09 -4.72 15.44
CA LEU A 68 16.49 -5.01 16.82
C LEU A 68 17.18 -3.81 17.50
N LEU A 69 17.85 -2.97 16.71
CA LEU A 69 18.68 -1.87 17.20
C LEU A 69 18.01 -0.49 17.10
N HIS A 70 16.81 -0.40 16.52
CA HIS A 70 16.22 0.88 16.07
C HIS A 70 16.07 1.96 17.16
N ASP A 71 15.79 1.55 18.39
CA ASP A 71 15.62 2.43 19.55
C ASP A 71 16.89 2.62 20.39
N THR A 72 17.99 1.92 20.06
CA THR A 72 19.21 1.95 20.88
C THR A 72 19.84 3.35 20.91
N ILE A 73 19.83 4.10 19.81
CA ILE A 73 20.35 5.49 19.78
C ILE A 73 19.44 6.46 20.54
N GLU A 74 18.15 6.17 20.61
CA GLU A 74 17.14 7.09 21.15
C GLU A 74 16.99 6.96 22.66
N ASP A 75 17.01 5.71 23.15
CA ASP A 75 16.64 5.38 24.52
C ASP A 75 17.81 4.87 25.38
N THR A 76 19.01 4.79 24.82
CA THR A 76 20.21 4.31 25.53
C THR A 76 21.41 5.24 25.31
N ALA A 77 22.54 4.94 25.94
CA ALA A 77 23.81 5.66 25.73
C ALA A 77 24.52 5.31 24.39
N THR A 78 23.89 4.49 23.53
CA THR A 78 24.46 4.06 22.26
C THR A 78 24.53 5.21 21.25
N THR A 79 25.66 5.34 20.56
CA THR A 79 25.86 6.34 19.50
C THR A 79 25.84 5.70 18.11
N ALA A 80 25.54 6.49 17.07
CA ALA A 80 25.61 6.02 15.69
C ALA A 80 27.00 5.46 15.33
N LYS A 81 28.07 6.14 15.80
CA LYS A 81 29.45 5.68 15.63
C LYS A 81 29.70 4.31 16.26
N LYS A 82 29.17 4.06 17.46
CA LYS A 82 29.29 2.75 18.12
C LYS A 82 28.58 1.66 17.32
N LEU A 83 27.42 1.95 16.75
CA LEU A 83 26.73 0.99 15.87
C LEU A 83 27.51 0.73 14.59
N GLU A 84 28.09 1.76 13.98
CA GLU A 84 28.92 1.63 12.78
C GLU A 84 30.16 0.76 13.04
N GLU A 85 30.84 0.95 14.17
CA GLU A 85 31.99 0.14 14.57
C GLU A 85 31.62 -1.34 14.81
N ASN A 86 30.42 -1.63 15.33
CA ASN A 86 30.01 -2.99 15.69
C ASN A 86 29.32 -3.75 14.54
N PHE A 87 28.57 -3.04 13.70
CA PHE A 87 27.63 -3.61 12.73
C PHE A 87 27.80 -3.05 11.30
N GLY A 88 28.65 -2.04 11.10
CA GLY A 88 28.90 -1.42 9.80
C GLY A 88 28.02 -0.20 9.51
N ALA A 89 28.46 0.59 8.52
CA ALA A 89 27.83 1.86 8.15
C ALA A 89 26.37 1.69 7.69
N GLU A 90 26.05 0.56 7.06
CA GLU A 90 24.70 0.30 6.54
C GLU A 90 23.66 0.15 7.65
N ILE A 91 23.92 -0.68 8.66
CA ILE A 91 23.02 -0.83 9.82
C ILE A 91 22.94 0.48 10.61
N ALA A 92 24.07 1.16 10.81
CA ALA A 92 24.09 2.45 11.49
C ALA A 92 23.22 3.50 10.77
N PHE A 93 23.29 3.56 9.43
CA PHE A 93 22.45 4.43 8.61
C PHE A 93 20.96 4.08 8.75
N LEU A 94 20.59 2.80 8.68
CA LEU A 94 19.20 2.38 8.84
C LEU A 94 18.65 2.76 10.22
N VAL A 95 19.40 2.46 11.29
CA VAL A 95 19.00 2.80 12.66
C VAL A 95 18.88 4.31 12.83
N GLU A 96 19.88 5.08 12.41
CA GLU A 96 19.85 6.54 12.50
C GLU A 96 18.70 7.14 11.68
N GLY A 97 18.44 6.58 10.51
CA GLY A 97 17.32 6.90 9.64
C GLY A 97 15.99 6.71 10.35
N VAL A 98 15.84 5.66 11.16
CA VAL A 98 14.63 5.39 11.96
C VAL A 98 14.55 6.31 13.18
N THR A 99 15.66 6.51 13.90
CA THR A 99 15.76 7.38 15.09
C THR A 99 15.46 8.86 14.76
N LYS A 100 15.92 9.37 13.61
CA LYS A 100 15.62 10.75 13.17
C LYS A 100 14.11 11.02 13.04
N LEU A 101 13.29 9.97 12.99
CA LEU A 101 11.83 10.00 12.90
C LEU A 101 11.15 10.01 14.27
N GLY A 102 11.78 9.42 15.29
CA GLY A 102 11.28 9.34 16.67
C GLY A 102 11.55 10.59 17.48
N LYS A 103 12.74 11.20 17.33
CA LYS A 103 13.21 12.37 18.12
C LYS A 103 12.37 13.65 18.04
N LEU A 104 11.44 13.79 17.11
CA LEU A 104 10.54 14.95 17.03
C LEU A 104 9.30 14.75 17.90
N LYS A 105 9.49 14.82 19.22
CA LYS A 105 8.41 14.82 20.21
C LYS A 105 7.37 15.90 19.86
N TYR A 106 6.14 15.44 19.63
CA TYR A 106 4.99 16.21 19.17
C TYR A 106 4.66 17.36 20.12
N ARG A 107 5.02 18.57 19.73
CA ARG A 107 4.36 19.82 20.15
C ARG A 107 4.08 20.64 18.89
N GLY A 108 2.87 20.54 18.36
CA GLY A 108 2.37 21.31 17.21
C GLY A 108 2.44 20.61 15.83
N GLY A 109 1.52 20.99 14.93
CA GLY A 109 1.38 20.39 13.59
C GLY A 109 2.55 20.65 12.63
N GLN A 110 3.37 21.68 12.87
CA GLN A 110 4.58 21.95 12.07
C GLN A 110 5.68 20.92 12.32
N ARG A 111 5.93 20.51 13.58
CA ARG A 111 6.95 19.51 13.91
C ARG A 111 6.59 18.14 13.36
N HIS A 112 5.31 17.76 13.41
CA HIS A 112 4.83 16.52 12.81
C HIS A 112 5.06 16.46 11.28
N ALA A 113 4.79 17.56 10.58
CA ALA A 113 5.08 17.66 9.14
C ALA A 113 6.58 17.52 8.85
N GLU A 114 7.45 18.08 9.70
CA GLU A 114 8.89 17.95 9.56
C GLU A 114 9.39 16.52 9.81
N SER A 115 8.83 15.80 10.80
CA SER A 115 9.14 14.38 11.03
C SER A 115 8.79 13.53 9.81
N LEU A 116 7.60 13.74 9.24
CA LEU A 116 7.18 13.07 8.02
C LEU A 116 8.09 13.44 6.85
N ARG A 117 8.50 14.70 6.70
CA ARG A 117 9.47 15.06 5.64
C ARG A 117 10.79 14.32 5.77
N LYS A 118 11.35 14.24 6.99
CA LYS A 118 12.58 13.47 7.25
C LYS A 118 12.39 11.99 6.93
N LEU A 119 11.22 11.42 7.22
CA LEU A 119 10.84 10.06 6.81
C LEU A 119 10.94 9.88 5.30
N PHE A 120 10.33 10.78 4.52
CA PHE A 120 10.35 10.65 3.07
C PHE A 120 11.75 10.83 2.49
N VAL A 121 12.61 11.68 3.09
CA VAL A 121 14.02 11.83 2.68
C VAL A 121 14.79 10.54 2.93
N ALA A 122 14.72 9.99 4.15
CA ALA A 122 15.40 8.73 4.47
C ALA A 122 14.90 7.57 3.59
N MET A 123 13.59 7.51 3.32
CA MET A 123 13.00 6.52 2.42
C MET A 123 13.46 6.68 0.97
N ALA A 124 13.74 7.90 0.51
CA ALA A 124 14.25 8.13 -0.84
C ALA A 124 15.71 7.67 -1.02
N GLU A 125 16.45 7.59 0.08
CA GLU A 125 17.81 7.04 0.13
C GLU A 125 17.77 5.52 0.29
N ASP A 126 16.99 5.01 1.26
CA ASP A 126 16.78 3.58 1.47
C ASP A 126 15.38 3.27 2.03
N MET A 127 14.63 2.42 1.33
CA MET A 127 13.26 2.07 1.73
C MET A 127 13.21 1.07 2.89
N ARG A 128 14.30 0.39 3.24
CA ARG A 128 14.36 -0.46 4.44
C ARG A 128 14.05 0.35 5.71
N VAL A 129 14.41 1.64 5.73
CA VAL A 129 14.06 2.59 6.81
C VAL A 129 12.55 2.67 7.02
N ILE A 130 11.76 2.80 5.93
CA ILE A 130 10.30 2.90 6.08
C ILE A 130 9.69 1.55 6.49
N VAL A 131 10.23 0.43 6.01
CA VAL A 131 9.73 -0.90 6.40
C VAL A 131 9.95 -1.14 7.89
N ILE A 132 11.13 -0.81 8.42
CA ILE A 132 11.42 -0.85 9.87
C ILE A 132 10.44 0.04 10.63
N ARG A 133 10.21 1.27 10.16
CA ARG A 133 9.27 2.19 10.83
C ARG A 133 7.82 1.71 10.82
N LEU A 134 7.38 1.05 9.75
CA LEU A 134 6.03 0.46 9.68
C LEU A 134 5.92 -0.75 10.61
N ALA A 135 6.95 -1.58 10.73
CA ALA A 135 7.01 -2.70 11.67
C ALA A 135 7.03 -2.23 13.14
N ASP A 136 7.80 -1.18 13.44
CA ASP A 136 7.76 -0.45 14.72
C ASP A 136 6.34 0.07 15.01
N ARG A 137 5.75 0.81 14.07
CA ARG A 137 4.40 1.35 14.22
C ARG A 137 3.37 0.25 14.48
N LEU A 138 3.48 -0.89 13.81
CA LEU A 138 2.59 -2.03 14.02
C LEU A 138 2.66 -2.54 15.46
N HIS A 139 3.86 -2.72 16.01
CA HIS A 139 4.00 -3.16 17.41
C HIS A 139 3.47 -2.10 18.39
N ASN A 140 3.70 -0.82 18.12
CA ASN A 140 3.18 0.28 18.93
C ASN A 140 1.65 0.31 18.95
N VAL A 141 1.00 0.08 17.81
CA VAL A 141 -0.47 0.05 17.74
C VAL A 141 -1.05 -1.19 18.45
N ARG A 142 -0.37 -2.34 18.36
CA ARG A 142 -0.75 -3.58 19.06
C ARG A 142 -0.62 -3.51 20.58
N THR A 143 0.13 -2.53 21.11
CA THR A 143 0.40 -2.37 22.54
C THR A 143 -0.20 -1.10 23.14
N LEU A 144 -1.16 -0.46 22.43
CA LEU A 144 -1.79 0.80 22.81
C LEU A 144 -2.56 0.76 24.12
N GLN A 145 -3.06 -0.40 24.55
CA GLN A 145 -3.90 -0.54 25.74
C GLN A 145 -3.27 0.03 27.03
N HIS A 146 -1.95 0.14 27.08
CA HIS A 146 -1.19 0.67 28.22
C HIS A 146 -1.04 2.20 28.21
N LEU A 147 -1.51 2.89 27.16
CA LEU A 147 -1.43 4.35 27.04
C LEU A 147 -2.75 5.02 27.46
N PRO A 148 -2.75 6.32 27.83
CA PRO A 148 -3.98 7.07 28.03
C PRO A 148 -4.86 7.08 26.77
N LYS A 149 -6.18 7.05 26.93
CA LYS A 149 -7.16 6.95 25.82
C LYS A 149 -6.92 7.95 24.69
N GLU A 150 -6.63 9.21 25.03
CA GLU A 150 -6.34 10.26 24.03
C GLU A 150 -5.13 9.91 23.15
N LYS A 151 -4.08 9.33 23.75
CA LYS A 151 -2.89 8.89 23.03
C LYS A 151 -3.19 7.65 22.18
N GLN A 152 -4.03 6.73 22.67
CA GLN A 152 -4.48 5.56 21.89
C GLN A 152 -5.17 5.99 20.59
N ILE A 153 -6.22 6.83 20.71
CA ILE A 153 -7.00 7.30 19.56
C ILE A 153 -6.10 8.03 18.57
N ARG A 154 -5.25 8.95 19.06
CA ARG A 154 -4.34 9.72 18.20
C ARG A 154 -3.38 8.81 17.40
N VAL A 155 -2.73 7.85 18.07
CA VAL A 155 -1.74 6.97 17.42
C VAL A 155 -2.42 6.02 16.43
N ALA A 156 -3.60 5.49 16.78
CA ALA A 156 -4.39 4.63 15.90
C ALA A 156 -4.93 5.40 14.68
N LEU A 157 -5.44 6.62 14.87
CA LEU A 157 -5.92 7.46 13.77
C LEU A 157 -4.79 7.83 12.81
N GLU A 158 -3.63 8.25 13.34
CA GLU A 158 -2.45 8.51 12.53
C GLU A 158 -2.03 7.27 11.72
N THR A 159 -2.15 6.09 12.32
CA THR A 159 -1.84 4.83 11.65
C THR A 159 -2.76 4.58 10.47
N LEU A 160 -4.08 4.77 10.63
CA LEU A 160 -5.05 4.63 9.56
C LEU A 160 -4.89 5.67 8.46
N GLU A 161 -4.56 6.91 8.80
CA GLU A 161 -4.52 8.01 7.83
C GLU A 161 -3.18 8.13 7.08
N ILE A 162 -2.08 7.62 7.66
CA ILE A 162 -0.73 7.82 7.13
C ILE A 162 -0.02 6.48 6.91
N TYR A 163 0.18 5.69 7.96
CA TYR A 163 1.07 4.52 7.89
C TYR A 163 0.47 3.34 7.10
N ALA A 164 -0.81 3.02 7.29
CA ALA A 164 -1.49 1.99 6.50
C ALA A 164 -1.57 2.36 5.00
N PRO A 165 -2.00 3.58 4.61
CA PRO A 165 -1.92 4.04 3.23
C PRO A 165 -0.52 4.02 2.63
N LEU A 166 0.50 4.34 3.43
CA LEU A 166 1.90 4.25 3.01
C LEU A 166 2.33 2.81 2.73
N ALA A 167 1.99 1.87 3.63
CA ALA A 167 2.21 0.44 3.40
C ALA A 167 1.50 -0.05 2.13
N ASN A 168 0.27 0.41 1.87
CA ASN A 168 -0.48 0.11 0.65
C ASN A 168 0.24 0.62 -0.61
N ARG A 169 0.82 1.83 -0.56
CA ARG A 169 1.56 2.44 -1.67
C ARG A 169 2.84 1.67 -2.00
N LEU A 170 3.51 1.12 -0.99
CA LEU A 170 4.67 0.25 -1.12
C LEU A 170 4.30 -1.19 -1.53
N GLY A 171 3.00 -1.48 -1.69
CA GLY A 171 2.50 -2.82 -2.03
C GLY A 171 2.55 -3.82 -0.87
N ILE A 172 2.92 -3.41 0.34
CA ILE A 172 3.08 -4.29 1.51
C ILE A 172 1.70 -4.55 2.14
N TRP A 173 0.89 -5.36 1.46
CA TRP A 173 -0.52 -5.55 1.78
C TRP A 173 -0.73 -6.21 3.15
N ARG A 174 0.16 -7.11 3.54
CA ARG A 174 0.14 -7.75 4.86
C ARG A 174 0.27 -6.71 5.97
N LEU A 175 1.28 -5.84 5.88
CA LEU A 175 1.54 -4.82 6.89
C LEU A 175 0.43 -3.76 6.93
N LYS A 176 -0.09 -3.35 5.77
CA LYS A 176 -1.29 -2.51 5.66
C LYS A 176 -2.45 -3.10 6.47
N GLY A 177 -2.84 -4.34 6.18
CA GLY A 177 -3.98 -4.98 6.82
C GLY A 177 -3.81 -5.14 8.33
N MET A 178 -2.59 -5.49 8.77
CA MET A 178 -2.25 -5.59 10.20
C MET A 178 -2.32 -4.24 10.91
N LEU A 179 -1.82 -3.17 10.29
CA LEU A 179 -1.90 -1.80 10.82
C LEU A 179 -3.34 -1.31 10.90
N GLU A 180 -4.14 -1.57 9.87
CA GLU A 180 -5.56 -1.21 9.82
C GLU A 180 -6.35 -1.90 10.93
N ASP A 181 -6.27 -3.23 11.01
CA ASP A 181 -7.04 -4.01 11.99
C ASP A 181 -6.58 -3.75 13.43
N ALA A 182 -5.28 -3.52 13.67
CA ALA A 182 -4.80 -3.15 15.00
C ALA A 182 -5.28 -1.75 15.43
N SER A 183 -5.49 -0.83 14.49
CA SER A 183 -5.95 0.53 14.78
C SER A 183 -7.47 0.64 14.89
N PHE A 184 -8.21 -0.18 14.14
CA PHE A 184 -9.66 -0.15 14.03
C PHE A 184 -10.40 -0.12 15.38
N PRO A 185 -10.12 -0.99 16.37
CA PRO A 185 -10.85 -0.99 17.63
C PRO A 185 -10.65 0.28 18.47
N TYR A 186 -9.59 1.06 18.25
CA TYR A 186 -9.33 2.29 18.98
C TYR A 186 -9.99 3.51 18.33
N VAL A 187 -10.10 3.53 17.00
CA VAL A 187 -10.66 4.67 16.25
C VAL A 187 -12.18 4.57 16.13
N TYR A 188 -12.69 3.36 15.88
CA TYR A 188 -14.11 3.10 15.62
C TYR A 188 -14.59 1.86 16.41
N PRO A 189 -14.63 1.92 17.76
CA PRO A 189 -14.86 0.76 18.62
C PRO A 189 -16.23 0.09 18.40
N GLU A 190 -17.29 0.88 18.17
CA GLU A 190 -18.64 0.34 17.99
C GLU A 190 -18.80 -0.31 16.61
N GLU A 191 -18.24 0.30 15.58
CA GLU A 191 -18.19 -0.25 14.23
C GLU A 191 -17.35 -1.53 14.19
N TYR A 192 -16.22 -1.57 14.90
CA TYR A 192 -15.41 -2.77 15.05
C TYR A 192 -16.24 -3.93 15.60
N LYS A 193 -16.95 -3.72 16.72
CA LYS A 193 -17.83 -4.75 17.33
C LYS A 193 -18.90 -5.23 16.35
N LYS A 194 -19.56 -4.31 15.64
CA LYS A 194 -20.58 -4.64 14.63
C LYS A 194 -20.00 -5.49 13.51
N VAL A 195 -18.85 -5.09 12.94
CA VAL A 195 -18.20 -5.81 11.83
C VAL A 195 -17.70 -7.18 12.26
N VAL A 196 -17.18 -7.32 13.48
CA VAL A 196 -16.81 -8.64 14.06
C VAL A 196 -18.03 -9.56 14.17
N ALA A 197 -19.15 -9.07 14.68
CA ALA A 197 -20.39 -9.84 14.80
C ALA A 197 -20.91 -10.27 13.42
N LEU A 198 -21.00 -9.33 12.49
CA LEU A 198 -21.42 -9.57 11.10
C LEU A 198 -20.55 -10.61 10.41
N ARG A 199 -19.22 -10.48 10.49
CA ARG A 199 -18.26 -11.44 9.91
C ARG A 199 -18.39 -12.82 10.54
N LYS A 200 -18.66 -12.92 11.85
CA LYS A 200 -18.84 -14.21 12.54
C LYS A 200 -20.08 -14.95 12.04
N THR A 201 -21.18 -14.25 11.81
CA THR A 201 -22.42 -14.82 11.29
C THR A 201 -22.27 -15.28 9.83
N LYS A 202 -21.84 -14.37 8.93
CA LYS A 202 -21.66 -14.69 7.50
C LYS A 202 -20.50 -15.62 7.21
N GLY A 203 -19.44 -15.59 8.03
CA GLY A 203 -18.24 -16.40 7.84
C GLY A 203 -18.54 -17.90 7.86
N LYS A 204 -19.39 -18.37 8.78
CA LYS A 204 -19.74 -19.81 8.87
C LYS A 204 -20.44 -20.32 7.61
N GLU A 205 -21.38 -19.54 7.08
CA GLU A 205 -22.10 -19.86 5.84
C GLU A 205 -21.12 -19.90 4.65
N THR A 206 -20.27 -18.88 4.57
CA THR A 206 -19.31 -18.73 3.48
C THR A 206 -18.25 -19.84 3.47
N THR A 207 -17.74 -20.25 4.65
CA THR A 207 -16.73 -21.33 4.74
C THR A 207 -17.27 -22.66 4.20
N LYS A 208 -18.50 -23.04 4.57
CA LYS A 208 -19.10 -24.28 4.05
C LYS A 208 -19.24 -24.26 2.52
N ARG A 209 -19.64 -23.11 1.97
CA ARG A 209 -19.77 -22.91 0.52
C ARG A 209 -18.41 -23.00 -0.16
N LEU A 210 -17.41 -22.30 0.36
CA LEU A 210 -16.05 -22.32 -0.16
C LEU A 210 -15.42 -23.71 -0.10
N GLU A 211 -15.70 -24.49 0.94
CA GLU A 211 -15.20 -25.86 1.05
C GLU A 211 -15.79 -26.81 0.01
N LYS A 212 -17.07 -26.63 -0.34
CA LYS A 212 -17.68 -27.38 -1.45
C LYS A 212 -17.02 -27.05 -2.79
N ILE A 213 -16.76 -25.76 -3.03
CA ILE A 213 -16.08 -25.29 -4.26
C ILE A 213 -14.64 -25.79 -4.29
N TYR A 214 -13.91 -25.68 -3.19
CA TYR A 214 -12.56 -26.21 -3.01
C TYR A 214 -12.49 -27.68 -3.42
N ARG A 215 -13.33 -28.55 -2.83
CA ARG A 215 -13.30 -30.00 -3.10
C ARG A 215 -13.69 -30.36 -4.52
N ALA A 216 -14.56 -29.57 -5.15
CA ALA A 216 -14.91 -29.77 -6.55
C ALA A 216 -13.75 -29.36 -7.48
N LEU A 217 -13.15 -28.20 -7.22
CA LEU A 217 -12.02 -27.69 -8.00
C LEU A 217 -10.79 -28.59 -7.86
N GLU A 218 -10.45 -29.01 -6.64
CA GLU A 218 -9.30 -29.89 -6.36
C GLU A 218 -9.39 -31.22 -7.14
N ARG A 219 -10.56 -31.86 -7.16
CA ARG A 219 -10.79 -33.10 -7.92
C ARG A 219 -10.58 -32.91 -9.41
N GLU A 220 -11.08 -31.82 -9.97
CA GLU A 220 -10.99 -31.53 -11.41
C GLU A 220 -9.59 -31.14 -11.85
N LEU A 221 -8.87 -30.36 -11.03
CA LEU A 221 -7.47 -30.05 -11.27
C LEU A 221 -6.61 -31.33 -11.21
N ALA A 222 -6.87 -32.22 -10.26
CA ALA A 222 -6.18 -33.51 -10.16
C ALA A 222 -6.46 -34.41 -11.37
N ALA A 223 -7.71 -34.51 -11.83
CA ALA A 223 -8.09 -35.29 -13.01
C ALA A 223 -7.37 -34.81 -14.29
N ARG A 224 -7.10 -33.50 -14.38
CA ARG A 224 -6.39 -32.86 -15.49
C ARG A 224 -4.87 -32.80 -15.29
N LYS A 225 -4.36 -33.34 -14.19
CA LYS A 225 -2.93 -33.34 -13.82
C LYS A 225 -2.32 -31.94 -13.72
N ILE A 226 -3.12 -30.93 -13.39
CA ILE A 226 -2.66 -29.57 -13.14
C ILE A 226 -2.11 -29.53 -11.71
N LYS A 227 -0.83 -29.18 -11.56
CA LYS A 227 -0.20 -29.07 -10.24
C LYS A 227 -0.62 -27.75 -9.59
N THR A 228 -1.21 -27.83 -8.42
CA THR A 228 -1.44 -26.67 -7.55
C THR A 228 -0.38 -26.65 -6.46
N HIS A 229 0.17 -25.47 -6.19
CA HIS A 229 1.05 -25.25 -5.05
C HIS A 229 0.24 -25.26 -3.76
N SER A 230 -0.85 -24.50 -3.75
CA SER A 230 -1.83 -24.50 -2.66
C SER A 230 -3.16 -23.92 -3.11
N ILE A 231 -4.23 -24.28 -2.40
CA ILE A 231 -5.53 -23.61 -2.49
C ILE A 231 -5.90 -23.19 -1.08
N ASP A 232 -6.02 -21.88 -0.83
CA ASP A 232 -6.33 -21.33 0.49
C ASP A 232 -7.62 -20.50 0.51
N TYR A 233 -8.13 -20.28 1.72
CA TYR A 233 -9.22 -19.35 1.96
C TYR A 233 -8.64 -18.00 2.37
N ARG A 234 -8.90 -16.97 1.56
CA ARG A 234 -8.58 -15.59 1.91
C ARG A 234 -9.76 -14.99 2.65
N VAL A 235 -9.55 -14.57 3.90
CA VAL A 235 -10.55 -13.76 4.62
C VAL A 235 -10.12 -12.31 4.64
N LYS A 236 -11.05 -11.38 4.41
CA LYS A 236 -10.75 -9.95 4.49
C LYS A 236 -10.41 -9.51 5.92
N TYR A 237 -9.46 -8.58 6.01
CA TYR A 237 -9.22 -7.79 7.22
C TYR A 237 -10.50 -7.02 7.62
N LEU A 238 -10.71 -6.82 8.92
CA LEU A 238 -11.94 -6.25 9.48
C LEU A 238 -12.14 -4.80 9.01
N TYR A 239 -11.10 -3.99 8.99
CA TYR A 239 -11.21 -2.60 8.54
C TYR A 239 -11.49 -2.49 7.03
N SER A 240 -10.88 -3.37 6.24
CA SER A 240 -11.17 -3.49 4.80
C SER A 240 -12.62 -3.94 4.54
N LEU A 241 -13.19 -4.78 5.40
CA LEU A 241 -14.62 -5.14 5.34
C LEU A 241 -15.49 -3.94 5.73
N TYR A 242 -15.16 -3.23 6.80
CA TYR A 242 -15.85 -2.02 7.24
C TYR A 242 -15.93 -0.95 6.14
N THR A 243 -14.82 -0.60 5.52
CA THR A 243 -14.77 0.40 4.44
C THR A 243 -15.62 -0.03 3.23
N LYS A 244 -15.70 -1.33 2.94
CA LYS A 244 -16.58 -1.85 1.88
C LYS A 244 -18.06 -1.78 2.27
N LEU A 245 -18.40 -2.15 3.51
CA LEU A 245 -19.75 -2.02 4.07
C LEU A 245 -20.24 -0.58 3.98
N LEU A 246 -19.41 0.40 4.35
CA LEU A 246 -19.76 1.82 4.25
C LEU A 246 -20.16 2.24 2.82
N ARG A 247 -19.41 1.79 1.80
CA ARG A 247 -19.73 2.09 0.38
C ARG A 247 -21.03 1.43 -0.10
N LYS A 248 -21.52 0.44 0.63
CA LYS A 248 -22.70 -0.38 0.35
C LYS A 248 -23.84 -0.16 1.34
N GLY A 249 -23.85 0.98 2.03
CA GLY A 249 -24.93 1.32 2.95
C GLY A 249 -25.02 0.41 4.19
N MET A 250 -23.91 -0.22 4.58
CA MET A 250 -23.81 -1.21 5.67
C MET A 250 -24.56 -2.52 5.44
N ASP A 251 -25.00 -2.80 4.20
CA ASP A 251 -25.61 -4.08 3.86
C ASP A 251 -24.52 -5.14 3.61
N ILE A 252 -24.53 -6.20 4.43
CA ILE A 252 -23.60 -7.32 4.30
C ILE A 252 -24.00 -8.30 3.18
N GLU A 253 -25.27 -8.36 2.80
CA GLU A 253 -25.75 -9.24 1.74
C GLU A 253 -25.22 -8.80 0.36
N GLU A 254 -24.92 -7.52 0.19
CA GLU A 254 -24.23 -7.01 -1.01
C GLU A 254 -22.73 -7.36 -1.08
N ILE A 255 -22.16 -7.95 -0.03
CA ILE A 255 -20.74 -8.29 0.05
C ILE A 255 -20.52 -9.77 -0.25
N TYR A 256 -20.35 -10.06 -1.54
CA TYR A 256 -20.08 -11.41 -2.04
C TYR A 256 -18.64 -11.93 -1.77
N ASP A 257 -17.69 -11.05 -1.40
CA ASP A 257 -16.25 -11.35 -1.36
C ASP A 257 -15.65 -11.32 0.07
N ILE A 258 -16.48 -11.53 1.11
CA ILE A 258 -16.00 -11.56 2.52
C ILE A 258 -14.88 -12.59 2.67
N SER A 259 -15.06 -13.74 2.02
CA SER A 259 -14.06 -14.78 1.87
C SER A 259 -13.96 -15.18 0.40
N ALA A 260 -12.74 -15.29 -0.10
CA ALA A 260 -12.44 -15.71 -1.47
C ALA A 260 -11.62 -17.00 -1.45
N LEU A 261 -11.74 -17.79 -2.51
CA LEU A 261 -10.83 -18.92 -2.74
C LEU A 261 -9.60 -18.40 -3.48
N ARG A 262 -8.40 -18.76 -3.02
CA ARG A 262 -7.15 -18.43 -3.71
C ARG A 262 -6.49 -19.69 -4.20
N VAL A 263 -6.20 -19.75 -5.49
CA VAL A 263 -5.47 -20.83 -6.13
C VAL A 263 -4.07 -20.33 -6.46
N ILE A 264 -3.06 -21.00 -5.91
CA ILE A 264 -1.65 -20.70 -6.12
C ILE A 264 -1.06 -21.83 -6.97
N VAL A 265 -0.45 -21.45 -8.10
CA VAL A 265 0.22 -22.35 -9.05
C VAL A 265 1.68 -21.93 -9.26
N GLU A 266 2.45 -22.67 -10.04
CA GLU A 266 3.87 -22.34 -10.26
C GLU A 266 4.05 -21.36 -11.42
N THR A 267 3.31 -21.55 -12.51
CA THR A 267 3.48 -20.81 -13.76
C THR A 267 2.26 -19.96 -14.13
N THR A 268 2.48 -18.95 -14.97
CA THR A 268 1.39 -18.11 -15.49
C THR A 268 0.43 -18.90 -16.38
N ASP A 269 0.95 -19.87 -17.14
CA ASP A 269 0.14 -20.70 -18.05
C ASP A 269 -0.86 -21.54 -17.25
N GLU A 270 -0.41 -22.10 -16.12
CA GLU A 270 -1.27 -22.81 -15.18
C GLU A 270 -2.35 -21.89 -14.60
N CYS A 271 -2.11 -20.57 -14.42
CA CYS A 271 -3.16 -19.65 -13.97
C CYS A 271 -4.33 -19.60 -14.96
N TYR A 272 -4.04 -19.56 -16.27
CA TYR A 272 -5.06 -19.54 -17.31
C TYR A 272 -5.72 -20.90 -17.51
N GLN A 273 -4.99 -22.00 -17.34
CA GLN A 273 -5.58 -23.35 -17.33
C GLN A 273 -6.58 -23.51 -16.18
N VAL A 274 -6.21 -23.09 -14.96
CA VAL A 274 -7.10 -23.09 -13.79
C VAL A 274 -8.34 -22.22 -14.05
N LEU A 275 -8.19 -21.05 -14.66
CA LEU A 275 -9.32 -20.19 -15.03
C LEU A 275 -10.30 -20.93 -15.95
N GLY A 276 -9.78 -21.62 -16.98
CA GLY A 276 -10.59 -22.43 -17.89
C GLY A 276 -11.32 -23.58 -17.18
N VAL A 277 -10.66 -24.25 -16.24
CA VAL A 277 -11.30 -25.30 -15.41
C VAL A 277 -12.44 -24.71 -14.58
N ILE A 278 -12.22 -23.57 -13.93
CA ILE A 278 -13.25 -22.90 -13.12
C ILE A 278 -14.47 -22.52 -13.97
N HIS A 279 -14.25 -21.92 -15.16
CA HIS A 279 -15.36 -21.50 -16.04
C HIS A 279 -16.08 -22.66 -16.72
N ASN A 280 -15.44 -23.83 -16.81
CA ASN A 280 -16.09 -25.06 -17.26
C ASN A 280 -16.99 -25.67 -16.17
N LEU A 281 -16.60 -25.54 -14.90
CA LEU A 281 -17.36 -26.08 -13.77
C LEU A 281 -18.51 -25.17 -13.33
N TRP A 282 -18.29 -23.85 -13.41
CA TRP A 282 -19.24 -22.86 -12.96
C TRP A 282 -19.38 -21.71 -13.95
N ARG A 283 -20.62 -21.24 -14.10
CA ARG A 283 -20.90 -20.07 -14.93
C ARG A 283 -20.27 -18.82 -14.30
N PRO A 284 -19.42 -18.07 -15.05
CA PRO A 284 -18.87 -16.81 -14.56
C PRO A 284 -19.96 -15.74 -14.48
N VAL A 285 -19.81 -14.84 -13.50
CA VAL A 285 -20.63 -13.63 -13.39
C VAL A 285 -20.14 -12.63 -14.45
N PRO A 286 -21.03 -12.09 -15.31
CA PRO A 286 -20.67 -11.08 -16.30
C PRO A 286 -19.95 -9.87 -15.68
N ASP A 287 -18.99 -9.31 -16.41
CA ASP A 287 -18.20 -8.13 -16.03
C ASP A 287 -17.43 -8.23 -14.70
N ARG A 288 -17.25 -9.46 -14.18
CA ARG A 288 -16.50 -9.73 -12.95
C ARG A 288 -15.26 -10.61 -13.15
N LEU A 289 -14.72 -10.62 -14.38
CA LEU A 289 -13.40 -11.14 -14.67
C LEU A 289 -12.41 -9.98 -14.76
N LYS A 290 -11.33 -10.03 -13.98
CA LYS A 290 -10.25 -9.05 -14.02
C LYS A 290 -8.92 -9.76 -14.14
N ASP A 291 -8.21 -9.50 -15.23
CA ASP A 291 -6.88 -10.06 -15.47
C ASP A 291 -5.80 -9.04 -15.07
N TYR A 292 -5.39 -9.10 -13.80
CA TYR A 292 -4.26 -8.30 -13.31
C TYR A 292 -2.89 -8.94 -13.61
N ILE A 293 -2.84 -10.12 -14.26
CA ILE A 293 -1.57 -10.66 -14.76
C ILE A 293 -1.17 -9.89 -16.02
N ALA A 294 -2.11 -9.79 -16.97
CA ALA A 294 -1.93 -9.03 -18.20
C ALA A 294 -1.89 -7.51 -17.96
N ASN A 295 -2.69 -7.03 -17.00
CA ASN A 295 -2.74 -5.61 -16.62
C ASN A 295 -2.43 -5.41 -15.13
N PRO A 296 -1.16 -5.48 -14.70
CA PRO A 296 -0.77 -5.32 -13.31
C PRO A 296 -1.24 -3.98 -12.73
N LYS A 297 -1.60 -3.98 -11.44
CA LYS A 297 -1.88 -2.72 -10.75
C LYS A 297 -0.59 -1.90 -10.59
N PRO A 298 -0.68 -0.57 -10.42
CA PRO A 298 0.49 0.29 -10.24
C PRO A 298 1.40 -0.09 -9.07
N ASN A 299 0.86 -0.69 -8.02
CA ASN A 299 1.63 -1.21 -6.88
C ASN A 299 2.30 -2.57 -7.17
N GLY A 300 2.27 -3.05 -8.41
CA GLY A 300 2.83 -4.33 -8.85
C GLY A 300 1.93 -5.54 -8.63
N TYR A 301 0.72 -5.37 -8.09
CA TYR A 301 -0.17 -6.50 -7.82
C TYR A 301 -0.62 -7.22 -9.09
N GLN A 302 -0.44 -8.54 -9.11
CA GLN A 302 -0.82 -9.44 -10.19
C GLN A 302 -1.65 -10.62 -9.67
N SER A 303 -2.77 -10.92 -10.34
CA SER A 303 -3.66 -12.08 -10.11
C SER A 303 -4.81 -12.03 -11.11
N ILE A 304 -5.37 -13.19 -11.48
CA ILE A 304 -6.67 -13.25 -12.15
C ILE A 304 -7.75 -13.29 -11.08
N HIS A 305 -8.73 -12.39 -11.15
CA HIS A 305 -9.91 -12.40 -10.28
C HIS A 305 -11.12 -12.77 -11.12
N THR A 306 -11.88 -13.77 -10.69
CA THR A 306 -13.14 -14.13 -11.35
C THR A 306 -14.22 -14.40 -10.31
N SER A 307 -15.43 -13.91 -10.56
CA SER A 307 -16.60 -14.28 -9.76
C SER A 307 -17.42 -15.35 -10.49
N ILE A 308 -17.86 -16.37 -9.77
CA ILE A 308 -18.71 -17.45 -10.29
C ILE A 308 -20.03 -17.54 -9.54
N PHE A 309 -21.09 -18.01 -10.20
CA PHE A 309 -22.36 -18.34 -9.55
C PHE A 309 -22.28 -19.69 -8.85
N THR A 310 -22.76 -19.76 -7.61
CA THR A 310 -22.68 -20.99 -6.78
C THR A 310 -23.93 -21.88 -6.85
N GLY A 311 -24.95 -21.47 -7.62
CA GLY A 311 -26.19 -22.20 -7.85
C GLY A 311 -27.29 -21.97 -6.80
N ASP A 312 -26.96 -21.35 -5.67
CA ASP A 312 -27.86 -20.94 -4.59
C ASP A 312 -28.24 -19.44 -4.66
N GLY A 313 -28.14 -18.84 -5.85
CA GLY A 313 -28.39 -17.40 -6.06
C GLY A 313 -27.27 -16.46 -5.59
N GLN A 314 -26.19 -17.02 -5.04
CA GLN A 314 -25.02 -16.26 -4.57
C GLN A 314 -23.85 -16.34 -5.57
N ALA A 315 -22.86 -15.49 -5.35
CA ALA A 315 -21.61 -15.48 -6.11
C ALA A 315 -20.40 -15.59 -5.18
N VAL A 316 -19.33 -16.21 -5.68
CA VAL A 316 -18.05 -16.33 -4.97
C VAL A 316 -16.92 -15.83 -5.86
N GLU A 317 -16.00 -15.06 -5.27
CA GLU A 317 -14.77 -14.63 -5.93
C GLU A 317 -13.67 -15.68 -5.75
N ILE A 318 -12.99 -16.00 -6.87
CA ILE A 318 -11.81 -16.85 -6.92
C ILE A 318 -10.64 -16.04 -7.47
N GLN A 319 -9.49 -16.13 -6.80
CA GLN A 319 -8.25 -15.46 -7.16
C GLN A 319 -7.22 -16.50 -7.58
N ILE A 320 -6.62 -16.34 -8.75
CA ILE A 320 -5.63 -17.26 -9.29
C ILE A 320 -4.33 -16.47 -9.49
N ARG A 321 -3.20 -17.02 -9.04
CA ARG A 321 -1.88 -16.39 -9.22
C ARG A 321 -0.76 -17.39 -9.02
N THR A 322 0.47 -17.02 -9.37
CA THR A 322 1.64 -17.85 -9.09
C THR A 322 2.15 -17.69 -7.67
N SER A 323 3.01 -18.61 -7.21
CA SER A 323 3.74 -18.49 -5.93
C SER A 323 4.55 -17.19 -5.84
N GLN A 324 5.18 -16.77 -6.93
CA GLN A 324 5.89 -15.49 -7.01
C GLN A 324 4.94 -14.30 -6.89
N MET A 325 3.84 -14.29 -7.65
CA MET A 325 2.83 -13.21 -7.58
C MET A 325 2.18 -13.13 -6.20
N GLN A 326 2.01 -14.27 -5.53
CA GLN A 326 1.52 -14.33 -4.16
C GLN A 326 2.51 -13.68 -3.18
N HIS A 327 3.79 -13.98 -3.32
CA HIS A 327 4.85 -13.36 -2.51
C HIS A 327 4.92 -11.84 -2.74
N GLU A 328 4.92 -11.39 -4.00
CA GLU A 328 4.89 -9.96 -4.37
C GLU A 328 3.61 -9.28 -3.86
N ALA A 329 2.45 -9.94 -3.91
CA ALA A 329 1.18 -9.37 -3.46
C ALA A 329 1.08 -9.15 -1.94
N GLU A 330 1.76 -9.99 -1.13
CA GLU A 330 1.73 -9.87 0.33
C GLU A 330 2.79 -8.92 0.86
N LEU A 331 3.97 -8.94 0.24
CA LEU A 331 5.16 -8.25 0.72
C LEU A 331 5.49 -7.00 -0.10
N GLY A 332 4.94 -6.84 -1.30
CA GLY A 332 5.19 -5.70 -2.16
C GLY A 332 6.68 -5.51 -2.39
N ILE A 333 7.16 -4.29 -2.12
CA ILE A 333 8.56 -3.94 -2.27
C ILE A 333 9.51 -4.75 -1.39
N ALA A 334 9.01 -5.30 -0.27
CA ALA A 334 9.82 -6.15 0.61
C ALA A 334 10.28 -7.44 -0.09
N SER A 335 9.49 -7.95 -1.04
CA SER A 335 9.87 -9.13 -1.84
C SER A 335 11.09 -8.90 -2.74
N HIS A 336 11.37 -7.65 -3.12
CA HIS A 336 12.51 -7.32 -3.97
C HIS A 336 13.83 -7.38 -3.20
N PHE A 337 13.85 -7.06 -1.90
CA PHE A 337 15.05 -7.18 -1.07
C PHE A 337 15.50 -8.63 -0.91
N VAL A 338 14.55 -9.58 -0.89
CA VAL A 338 14.83 -11.03 -0.92
C VAL A 338 15.50 -11.45 -2.23
N TYR A 339 15.13 -10.81 -3.35
CA TYR A 339 15.61 -11.19 -4.68
C TYR A 339 16.93 -10.53 -5.05
N ASP A 340 17.17 -9.29 -4.61
CA ASP A 340 18.39 -8.54 -4.88
C ASP A 340 19.62 -9.12 -4.13
N GLU A 341 19.44 -9.88 -3.05
CA GLU A 341 20.51 -10.72 -2.46
C GLU A 341 20.96 -11.86 -3.40
N ILE A 342 20.04 -12.40 -4.22
CA ILE A 342 20.31 -13.50 -5.14
C ILE A 342 20.98 -12.98 -6.43
N ALA A 343 20.59 -11.79 -6.89
CA ALA A 343 21.13 -11.15 -8.09
C ALA A 343 22.07 -9.99 -7.72
N LYS A 344 23.38 -10.26 -7.66
CA LYS A 344 24.42 -9.23 -7.44
C LYS A 344 24.14 -7.93 -8.21
N LYS A 345 23.73 -6.88 -7.47
CA LYS A 345 23.73 -5.44 -7.84
C LYS A 345 23.16 -5.09 -9.23
N GLN A 346 21.89 -5.40 -9.50
CA GLN A 346 21.11 -4.62 -10.48
C GLN A 346 19.77 -4.20 -9.88
N SER A 347 19.63 -2.89 -9.64
CA SER A 347 18.41 -2.28 -9.12
C SER A 347 17.22 -2.60 -10.05
N SER A 348 16.21 -3.30 -9.55
CA SER A 348 15.06 -3.65 -10.36
C SER A 348 14.30 -2.39 -10.85
N PRO A 349 13.85 -2.32 -12.13
CA PRO A 349 13.11 -1.18 -12.68
C PRO A 349 11.81 -0.85 -11.91
N LYS A 350 11.21 -1.86 -11.23
CA LYS A 350 10.04 -1.70 -10.36
C LYS A 350 10.36 -0.89 -9.09
N LEU A 351 11.55 -1.09 -8.50
CA LEU A 351 12.04 -0.30 -7.36
C LEU A 351 12.12 1.20 -7.73
N ALA A 352 12.65 1.50 -8.91
CA ALA A 352 12.82 2.87 -9.40
C ALA A 352 11.47 3.62 -9.58
N LYS A 353 10.42 2.96 -10.10
CA LYS A 353 9.06 3.53 -10.20
C LYS A 353 8.45 3.80 -8.82
N ASN A 354 8.65 2.90 -7.85
CA ASN A 354 8.17 3.09 -6.48
C ASN A 354 8.96 4.17 -5.71
N ILE A 355 10.17 4.52 -6.14
CA ILE A 355 10.94 5.64 -5.58
C ILE A 355 10.56 6.98 -6.27
N ALA A 356 10.10 6.95 -7.52
CA ALA A 356 9.79 8.16 -8.28
C ALA A 356 8.72 9.04 -7.60
N TRP A 357 7.62 8.46 -7.10
CA TRP A 357 6.58 9.22 -6.41
C TRP A 357 7.06 9.83 -5.08
N VAL A 358 8.00 9.17 -4.40
CA VAL A 358 8.65 9.70 -3.20
C VAL A 358 9.49 10.91 -3.55
N LYS A 359 10.29 10.83 -4.63
CA LYS A 359 11.10 11.95 -5.13
C LYS A 359 10.23 13.11 -5.59
N GLU A 360 9.10 12.87 -6.25
CA GLU A 360 8.12 13.92 -6.60
C GLU A 360 7.50 14.59 -5.38
N LEU A 361 7.27 13.84 -4.30
CA LEU A 361 6.76 14.37 -3.05
C LEU A 361 7.81 15.24 -2.33
N LEU A 362 9.10 14.88 -2.47
CA LEU A 362 10.23 15.65 -1.95
C LEU A 362 10.61 16.86 -2.81
N ALA A 363 10.37 16.83 -4.13
CA ALA A 363 10.66 17.94 -5.03
C ALA A 363 9.89 19.24 -4.70
N TRP A 364 8.87 19.14 -3.84
CA TRP A 364 8.13 20.26 -3.23
C TRP A 364 8.93 21.07 -2.19
N ARG A 365 10.25 21.20 -2.41
CA ARG A 365 11.24 21.73 -1.46
C ARG A 365 11.13 23.22 -1.12
N GLN A 366 10.23 23.99 -1.74
CA GLN A 366 10.32 25.46 -1.67
C GLN A 366 9.29 26.20 -0.81
N ASP A 367 8.15 25.62 -0.42
CA ASP A 367 7.14 26.40 0.33
C ASP A 367 7.30 26.23 1.86
N ARG A 368 8.34 26.89 2.41
CA ARG A 368 8.58 26.96 3.86
C ARG A 368 7.47 27.80 4.52
N GLY A 369 6.45 27.15 5.09
CA GLY A 369 5.51 27.87 5.96
C GLY A 369 4.31 27.10 6.51
N GLN A 370 3.78 26.11 5.79
CA GLN A 370 2.47 25.53 6.14
C GLN A 370 2.50 24.02 6.40
N GLY A 371 2.94 23.60 7.58
CA GLY A 371 3.00 22.17 7.97
C GLY A 371 1.66 21.44 7.90
N LYS A 372 0.54 22.11 8.24
CA LYS A 372 -0.82 21.54 8.10
C LYS A 372 -1.20 21.28 6.65
N LYS A 373 -0.87 22.20 5.74
CA LYS A 373 -1.12 22.06 4.30
C LYS A 373 -0.35 20.85 3.74
N PHE A 374 0.92 20.71 4.11
CA PHE A 374 1.73 19.54 3.74
C PHE A 374 1.09 18.21 4.20
N ILE A 375 0.64 18.12 5.45
CA ILE A 375 0.00 16.89 5.97
C ILE A 375 -1.31 16.61 5.23
N ASN A 376 -2.15 17.62 4.99
CA ASN A 376 -3.41 17.44 4.27
C ASN A 376 -3.18 17.04 2.81
N ASP A 377 -2.17 17.61 2.14
CA ASP A 377 -1.79 17.23 0.79
C ASP A 377 -1.21 15.81 0.74
N LEU A 378 -0.39 15.46 1.73
CA LEU A 378 0.15 14.11 1.89
C LEU A 378 -0.98 13.09 2.11
N LYS A 379 -1.87 13.34 3.07
CA LYS A 379 -3.08 12.53 3.28
C LYS A 379 -3.90 12.45 2.00
N GLY A 380 -4.07 13.55 1.28
CA GLY A 380 -4.75 13.55 -0.02
C GLY A 380 -4.04 12.72 -1.08
N LYS A 381 -2.71 12.61 -1.07
CA LYS A 381 -1.96 11.75 -2.00
C LYS A 381 -1.96 10.28 -1.57
N LEU A 382 -1.95 10.01 -0.27
CA LEU A 382 -1.91 8.66 0.32
C LEU A 382 -3.31 8.00 0.40
N ALA A 383 -4.32 8.76 0.81
CA ALA A 383 -5.66 8.28 1.17
C ALA A 383 -6.65 8.25 0.00
N LYS A 384 -6.31 8.80 -1.17
CA LYS A 384 -7.22 8.70 -2.31
C LYS A 384 -7.23 7.24 -2.75
N ASP A 385 -8.38 6.59 -2.61
CA ASP A 385 -8.73 5.39 -3.37
C ASP A 385 -8.40 5.72 -4.82
N ASN A 386 -7.30 5.20 -5.35
CA ASN A 386 -6.99 5.47 -6.73
C ASN A 386 -7.96 4.65 -7.59
N ILE A 387 -8.54 5.32 -8.57
CA ILE A 387 -9.20 4.68 -9.69
C ILE A 387 -8.14 4.36 -10.74
N PHE A 388 -8.31 3.23 -11.39
CA PHE A 388 -7.42 2.79 -12.46
C PHE A 388 -8.21 2.86 -13.75
N VAL A 389 -7.82 3.76 -14.63
CA VAL A 389 -8.51 4.01 -15.90
C VAL A 389 -7.59 3.65 -17.05
N PHE A 390 -8.15 3.23 -18.17
CA PHE A 390 -7.40 2.68 -19.28
C PHE A 390 -7.40 3.65 -20.46
N THR A 391 -6.27 3.75 -21.15
CA THR A 391 -6.25 4.34 -22.51
C THR A 391 -6.86 3.34 -23.51
N PRO A 392 -7.28 3.79 -24.71
CA PRO A 392 -7.76 2.88 -25.75
C PRO A 392 -6.70 1.87 -26.22
N LYS A 393 -5.41 2.14 -25.93
CA LYS A 393 -4.28 1.24 -26.22
C LYS A 393 -4.02 0.22 -25.10
N GLY A 394 -4.78 0.27 -24.00
CA GLY A 394 -4.65 -0.64 -22.87
C GLY A 394 -3.66 -0.19 -21.79
N GLU A 395 -3.09 1.01 -21.89
CA GLU A 395 -2.22 1.54 -20.84
C GLU A 395 -3.04 1.96 -19.61
N VAL A 396 -2.58 1.57 -18.42
CA VAL A 396 -3.24 1.90 -17.15
C VAL A 396 -2.73 3.24 -16.62
N VAL A 397 -3.66 4.17 -16.38
CA VAL A 397 -3.40 5.44 -15.71
C VAL A 397 -4.03 5.43 -14.33
N GLU A 398 -3.21 5.68 -13.31
CA GLU A 398 -3.66 5.81 -11.93
C GLU A 398 -4.12 7.24 -11.67
N LEU A 399 -5.39 7.40 -11.29
CA LEU A 399 -5.94 8.69 -10.91
C LEU A 399 -6.59 8.60 -9.54
N PRO A 400 -6.70 9.70 -8.81
CA PRO A 400 -7.46 9.66 -7.58
C PRO A 400 -8.98 9.47 -7.78
N ALA A 401 -9.67 8.83 -6.84
CA ALA A 401 -11.12 8.68 -6.92
C ALA A 401 -11.84 10.01 -7.09
N GLY A 402 -12.84 9.98 -7.97
CA GLY A 402 -13.61 11.15 -8.36
C GLY A 402 -12.90 12.10 -9.32
N SER A 403 -11.74 11.72 -9.86
CA SER A 403 -11.07 12.45 -10.95
C SER A 403 -11.92 12.51 -12.20
N SER A 404 -11.67 13.54 -13.00
CA SER A 404 -12.36 13.84 -14.25
C SER A 404 -11.51 13.43 -15.47
N PRO A 405 -12.11 13.36 -16.66
CA PRO A 405 -11.40 13.30 -17.93
C PRO A 405 -10.28 14.33 -18.10
N ILE A 406 -10.42 15.52 -17.51
CA ILE A 406 -9.37 16.55 -17.52
C ILE A 406 -8.14 16.08 -16.74
N ASP A 407 -8.35 15.47 -15.57
CA ASP A 407 -7.24 14.89 -14.79
C ASP A 407 -6.53 13.77 -15.55
N PHE A 408 -7.29 12.94 -16.28
CA PHE A 408 -6.75 11.89 -17.13
C PHE A 408 -5.92 12.45 -18.29
N ALA A 409 -6.43 13.47 -19.00
CA ALA A 409 -5.73 14.11 -20.10
C ALA A 409 -4.36 14.66 -19.68
N TYR A 410 -4.32 15.40 -18.55
CA TYR A 410 -3.06 15.93 -18.00
C TYR A 410 -2.14 14.86 -17.39
N ALA A 411 -2.67 13.71 -16.99
CA ALA A 411 -1.86 12.58 -16.54
C ALA A 411 -1.16 11.87 -17.70
N ILE A 412 -1.72 11.91 -18.92
CA ILE A 412 -1.07 11.39 -20.12
C ILE A 412 -0.02 12.39 -20.62
N HIS A 413 -0.42 13.64 -20.91
CA HIS A 413 0.48 14.67 -21.42
C HIS A 413 -0.12 16.07 -21.25
N SER A 414 0.71 17.09 -21.00
CA SER A 414 0.25 18.48 -20.85
C SER A 414 -0.47 19.00 -22.09
N ASP A 415 0.02 18.67 -23.29
CA ASP A 415 -0.60 19.11 -24.56
C ASP A 415 -1.96 18.47 -24.79
N ILE A 416 -2.12 17.19 -24.43
CA ILE A 416 -3.42 16.50 -24.50
C ILE A 416 -4.39 17.14 -23.52
N GLY A 417 -3.92 17.46 -22.31
CA GLY A 417 -4.67 18.24 -21.33
C GLY A 417 -5.11 19.59 -21.88
N ASN A 418 -4.18 20.40 -22.37
CA ASN A 418 -4.45 21.75 -22.88
C ASN A 418 -5.41 21.77 -24.06
N HIS A 419 -5.36 20.76 -24.93
CA HIS A 419 -6.17 20.68 -26.14
C HIS A 419 -7.40 19.77 -26.02
N ALA A 420 -7.78 19.34 -24.81
CA ALA A 420 -8.92 18.46 -24.60
C ALA A 420 -10.25 19.15 -24.95
N SER A 421 -10.87 18.73 -26.05
CA SER A 421 -12.17 19.26 -26.51
C SER A 421 -13.37 18.41 -26.11
N GLY A 422 -13.15 17.11 -25.87
CA GLY A 422 -14.20 16.15 -25.55
C GLY A 422 -13.61 14.83 -25.05
N VAL A 423 -14.49 13.92 -24.63
CA VAL A 423 -14.08 12.62 -24.12
C VAL A 423 -15.11 11.55 -24.49
N LYS A 424 -14.61 10.35 -24.79
CA LYS A 424 -15.41 9.13 -24.77
C LYS A 424 -15.00 8.29 -23.57
N ILE A 425 -15.98 7.84 -22.80
CA ILE A 425 -15.80 6.89 -21.71
C ILE A 425 -16.50 5.61 -22.13
N ASN A 426 -15.77 4.49 -22.20
CA ASN A 426 -16.26 3.21 -22.69
C ASN A 426 -16.95 3.36 -24.06
N GLN A 427 -16.27 4.05 -24.98
CA GLN A 427 -16.73 4.40 -26.34
C GLN A 427 -17.95 5.35 -26.42
N LYS A 428 -18.52 5.78 -25.29
CA LYS A 428 -19.66 6.69 -25.24
C LYS A 428 -19.24 8.13 -24.95
N MET A 429 -19.71 9.07 -25.78
CA MET A 429 -19.49 10.51 -25.56
C MET A 429 -19.98 10.93 -24.17
N SER A 430 -19.11 11.60 -23.42
CA SER A 430 -19.38 12.02 -22.05
C SER A 430 -18.88 13.46 -21.79
N PRO A 431 -19.45 14.17 -20.81
CA PRO A 431 -18.93 15.46 -20.39
C PRO A 431 -17.51 15.38 -19.83
N LEU A 432 -16.68 16.41 -20.06
CA LEU A 432 -15.35 16.53 -19.44
C LEU A 432 -15.39 16.67 -17.91
N SER A 433 -16.56 16.97 -17.35
CA SER A 433 -16.81 17.05 -15.89
C SER A 433 -17.23 15.71 -15.27
N SER A 434 -17.44 14.66 -16.08
CA SER A 434 -17.82 13.34 -15.60
C SER A 434 -16.83 12.80 -14.58
N ARG A 435 -17.32 12.03 -13.60
CA ARG A 435 -16.44 11.31 -12.67
C ARG A 435 -16.06 9.97 -13.27
N LEU A 436 -14.76 9.75 -13.40
CA LEU A 436 -14.20 8.48 -13.83
C LEU A 436 -14.32 7.44 -12.71
N LYS A 437 -14.49 6.19 -13.11
CA LYS A 437 -14.50 5.00 -12.25
C LYS A 437 -13.33 4.09 -12.63
N SER A 438 -12.95 3.19 -11.72
CA SER A 438 -11.99 2.15 -12.09
C SER A 438 -12.56 1.29 -13.21
N ASP A 439 -11.66 0.84 -14.09
CA ASP A 439 -11.93 0.01 -15.25
C ASP A 439 -12.61 0.76 -16.43
N ASP A 440 -12.81 2.09 -16.32
CA ASP A 440 -13.22 2.91 -17.47
C ASP A 440 -12.11 3.01 -18.52
N ILE A 441 -12.47 2.83 -19.79
CA ILE A 441 -11.62 3.14 -20.95
C ILE A 441 -11.91 4.56 -21.40
N VAL A 442 -10.91 5.44 -21.32
CA VAL A 442 -11.06 6.88 -21.56
C VAL A 442 -10.27 7.29 -22.80
N GLU A 443 -10.97 7.84 -23.79
CA GLU A 443 -10.38 8.43 -25.00
C GLU A 443 -10.59 9.94 -24.98
N ILE A 444 -9.50 10.71 -24.93
CA ILE A 444 -9.54 12.17 -24.98
C ILE A 444 -9.52 12.61 -26.44
N ILE A 445 -10.51 13.43 -26.81
CA ILE A 445 -10.60 14.04 -28.14
C ILE A 445 -9.88 15.39 -28.08
N VAL A 446 -8.75 15.50 -28.77
CA VAL A 446 -7.96 16.74 -28.80
C VAL A 446 -8.31 17.62 -30.00
N ASN A 447 -8.32 18.93 -29.80
CA ASN A 447 -8.49 19.93 -30.84
C ASN A 447 -7.53 21.10 -30.58
N LYS A 448 -6.73 21.48 -31.59
CA LYS A 448 -5.75 22.56 -31.49
C LYS A 448 -6.33 23.92 -31.06
N LYS A 449 -7.61 24.18 -31.36
CA LYS A 449 -8.31 25.41 -30.96
C LYS A 449 -8.90 25.34 -29.55
N SER A 450 -8.87 24.17 -28.92
CA SER A 450 -9.34 23.99 -27.55
C SER A 450 -8.23 24.38 -26.59
N HIS A 451 -8.61 25.08 -25.54
CA HIS A 451 -7.73 25.59 -24.50
C HIS A 451 -8.40 25.45 -23.12
N PRO A 452 -7.61 25.36 -22.04
CA PRO A 452 -8.13 25.33 -20.67
C PRO A 452 -8.99 26.55 -20.36
N THR A 453 -10.07 26.34 -19.60
CA THR A 453 -10.96 27.42 -19.14
C THR A 453 -11.01 27.46 -17.62
N VAL A 454 -11.43 28.58 -17.04
CA VAL A 454 -11.63 28.72 -15.58
C VAL A 454 -12.54 27.62 -15.02
N LYS A 455 -13.57 27.19 -15.79
CA LYS A 455 -14.47 26.10 -15.39
C LYS A 455 -13.75 24.78 -15.15
N TRP A 456 -12.64 24.51 -15.85
CA TRP A 456 -11.88 23.28 -15.69
C TRP A 456 -11.20 23.15 -14.32
N LEU A 457 -10.95 24.28 -13.62
CA LEU A 457 -10.45 24.25 -12.24
C LEU A 457 -11.42 23.56 -11.27
N ASN A 458 -12.72 23.60 -11.58
CA ASN A 458 -13.77 22.93 -10.80
C ASN A 458 -13.90 21.45 -11.16
N TYR A 459 -13.51 21.06 -12.38
CA TYR A 459 -13.56 19.67 -12.86
C TYR A 459 -12.32 18.90 -12.40
N ALA A 460 -11.15 19.52 -12.50
CA ALA A 460 -9.89 18.95 -12.09
C ALA A 460 -9.86 18.67 -10.58
N ARG A 461 -9.47 17.45 -10.21
CA ARG A 461 -9.26 16.99 -8.84
C ARG A 461 -7.79 16.94 -8.46
N THR A 462 -6.92 16.75 -9.43
CA THR A 462 -5.47 16.61 -9.24
C THR A 462 -4.79 17.98 -9.16
N THR A 463 -3.77 18.08 -8.31
CA THR A 463 -2.97 19.31 -8.18
C THR A 463 -2.17 19.60 -9.45
N VAL A 464 -1.76 18.55 -10.18
CA VAL A 464 -1.05 18.66 -11.46
C VAL A 464 -1.93 19.33 -12.50
N ALA A 465 -3.13 18.79 -12.76
CA ALA A 465 -4.06 19.40 -13.72
C ALA A 465 -4.40 20.85 -13.32
N LYS A 466 -4.73 21.09 -12.04
CA LYS A 466 -5.01 22.46 -11.56
C LYS A 466 -3.84 23.42 -11.78
N ARG A 467 -2.61 22.97 -11.60
CA ARG A 467 -1.42 23.80 -11.81
C ARG A 467 -1.23 24.14 -13.29
N HIS A 468 -1.32 23.15 -14.18
CA HIS A 468 -1.20 23.40 -15.62
C HIS A 468 -2.29 24.34 -16.14
N ILE A 469 -3.54 24.13 -15.71
CA ILE A 469 -4.66 25.01 -16.06
C ILE A 469 -4.40 26.44 -15.56
N LYS A 470 -3.96 26.62 -14.30
CA LYS A 470 -3.65 27.95 -13.76
C LYS A 470 -2.53 28.65 -14.51
N ASN A 471 -1.43 27.93 -14.80
CA ASN A 471 -0.30 28.50 -15.52
C ASN A 471 -0.72 28.98 -16.91
N PHE A 472 -1.48 28.16 -17.65
CA PHE A 472 -2.00 28.53 -18.96
C PHE A 472 -2.90 29.77 -18.92
N LEU A 473 -3.78 29.87 -17.91
CA LEU A 473 -4.65 31.04 -17.75
C LEU A 473 -3.86 32.32 -17.42
N LEU A 474 -2.82 32.21 -16.60
CA LEU A 474 -1.94 33.35 -16.28
C LEU A 474 -1.12 33.81 -17.49
N GLU A 475 -0.63 32.88 -18.31
CA GLU A 475 0.08 33.19 -19.56
C GLU A 475 -0.85 33.93 -20.54
N GLN A 476 -2.10 33.49 -20.68
CA GLN A 476 -3.09 34.21 -21.50
C GLN A 476 -3.44 35.60 -20.96
N GLU A 477 -3.59 35.76 -19.64
CA GLU A 477 -3.83 37.08 -19.04
C GLU A 477 -2.63 38.03 -19.23
N GLY A 478 -1.40 37.51 -19.16
CA GLY A 478 -0.16 38.26 -19.42
C GLY A 478 0.02 38.67 -20.87
N GLU A 479 -0.32 37.79 -21.83
CA GLU A 479 -0.27 38.11 -23.28
C GLU A 479 -1.34 39.16 -23.68
N VAL A 480 -2.52 39.12 -23.05
CA VAL A 480 -3.59 40.11 -23.27
C VAL A 480 -3.23 41.48 -22.66
N GLY A 481 -2.52 41.51 -21.53
CA GLY A 481 -2.01 42.75 -20.93
C GLY A 481 -0.90 43.41 -21.77
N ALA A 482 0.05 42.63 -22.28
CA ALA A 482 1.15 43.12 -23.12
C ALA A 482 0.69 43.64 -24.49
N THR A 483 -0.41 43.08 -25.03
CA THR A 483 -1.01 43.55 -26.30
C THR A 483 -1.89 44.78 -26.13
N SER A 484 -2.36 45.07 -24.91
CA SER A 484 -3.08 46.33 -24.60
C SER A 484 -2.16 47.53 -24.35
N GLU A 485 -0.95 47.32 -23.83
CA GLU A 485 0.02 48.39 -23.59
C GLU A 485 0.77 48.85 -24.86
N THR A 486 0.78 48.05 -25.92
CA THR A 486 1.39 48.40 -27.22
C THR A 486 0.43 49.11 -28.19
N LYS A 487 -0.81 49.39 -27.76
CA LYS A 487 -1.84 50.06 -28.58
C LYS A 487 -2.34 51.41 -28.02
N ASN A 488 -1.66 51.98 -27.02
CA ASN A 488 -1.90 53.36 -26.57
C ASN A 488 -0.77 54.29 -26.97
#